data_AF-A0A0S8JBG9-F1
#
_entry.id   AF-A0A0S8JBG9-F1
#
_cell.length_a   1.000
_cell.length_b   1.000
_cell.length_c   1.000
_cell.angle_alpha   90.00
_cell.angle_beta   90.00
_cell.angle_gamma   90.00
#
_symmetry.space_group_name_H-M   'P 1'
#
loop_
_entity.id
_entity.type
_entity.pdbx_description
1 polymer ?
#
loop_
_entity_poly.entity_id
_entity_poly.type
_entity_poly.pdbx_seq_one_letter_code
_entity_poly.pdbx_strand_id
1 'polypeptide(L)'
;MKDSTLFKKWGIFHKSLDKRAIQYNFANHLEYSLSKDKYTATPRDLYHSLALTARDHLIEQWIRTQQMYYDNDVKRVYYLSAEYLMGRALINNLINLEMYEEAREAMKELNLDLIELAEQEPDAGLGNGGLGRLAACFLDSLAALEIPSHGYGIRYEFGIFEQTIRNLGQVELPDAWLKFGNPWEIERPEYSFTVHFNGRTQDTVWPDGRLKTEWVDTNDVIGIAYDTPIAGCDNYTVNTLRLWSSRA
;
A
#
# COMPACT_ATOMS: atom_id res chain seq x y z
N MET A 1 0.64 15.87 23.60
CA MET A 1 -0.10 14.83 22.85
C MET A 1 0.05 13.46 23.48
N LYS A 2 1.27 12.91 23.61
CA LYS A 2 1.54 11.58 24.21
C LYS A 2 0.95 11.36 25.61
N ASP A 3 0.87 12.42 26.43
CA ASP A 3 0.31 12.32 27.79
C ASP A 3 -1.22 12.41 27.87
N SER A 4 -1.90 12.71 26.77
CA SER A 4 -3.36 12.78 26.71
C SER A 4 -3.97 11.39 26.84
N THR A 5 -5.05 11.27 27.62
CA THR A 5 -5.82 10.03 27.78
C THR A 5 -6.34 9.47 26.46
N LEU A 6 -6.65 10.33 25.49
CA LEU A 6 -7.06 9.93 24.15
C LEU A 6 -5.92 9.24 23.38
N PHE A 7 -4.72 9.83 23.41
CA PHE A 7 -3.57 9.32 22.67
C PHE A 7 -2.84 8.18 23.39
N LYS A 8 -3.05 8.01 24.70
CA LYS A 8 -2.67 6.78 25.42
C LYS A 8 -3.43 5.54 24.94
N LYS A 9 -4.58 5.73 24.27
CA LYS A 9 -5.35 4.66 23.60
C LYS A 9 -5.12 4.62 22.08
N TRP A 10 -4.14 5.36 21.56
CA TRP A 10 -3.82 5.36 20.13
C TRP A 10 -3.36 3.97 19.68
N GLY A 11 -3.83 3.51 18.52
CA GLY A 11 -3.69 2.11 18.11
C GLY A 11 -4.70 1.15 18.75
N ILE A 12 -5.58 1.64 19.64
CA ILE A 12 -6.69 0.88 20.28
C ILE A 12 -8.07 1.41 19.84
N PHE A 13 -8.11 2.37 18.90
CA PHE A 13 -9.35 2.64 18.18
C PHE A 13 -9.67 1.39 17.38
N HIS A 14 -10.85 0.85 17.64
CA HIS A 14 -11.31 -0.39 17.07
C HIS A 14 -12.61 -0.11 16.35
N LYS A 15 -12.57 -0.20 15.03
CA LYS A 15 -13.79 -0.29 14.23
C LYS A 15 -14.38 -1.69 14.41
N SER A 16 -15.68 -1.73 14.66
CA SER A 16 -16.40 -2.99 14.76
C SER A 16 -16.50 -3.65 13.39
N LEU A 17 -16.41 -4.98 13.36
CA LEU A 17 -16.59 -5.81 12.17
C LEU A 17 -18.06 -6.15 11.89
N ASP A 18 -18.98 -5.73 12.77
CA ASP A 18 -20.39 -6.01 12.53
C ASP A 18 -20.90 -5.31 11.26
N LYS A 19 -21.86 -5.96 10.61
CA LYS A 19 -22.39 -5.51 9.31
C LYS A 19 -22.86 -4.06 9.31
N ARG A 20 -23.47 -3.57 10.40
CA ARG A 20 -23.94 -2.18 10.48
C ARG A 20 -22.78 -1.20 10.58
N ALA A 21 -21.74 -1.55 11.33
CA ALA A 21 -20.52 -0.75 11.38
C ALA A 21 -19.83 -0.68 10.00
N ILE A 22 -19.76 -1.78 9.26
CA ILE A 22 -19.24 -1.80 7.88
C ILE A 22 -20.07 -0.88 6.98
N GLN A 23 -21.39 -0.98 6.99
CA GLN A 23 -22.28 -0.11 6.20
C GLN A 23 -22.10 1.38 6.56
N TYR A 24 -21.95 1.68 7.86
CA TYR A 24 -21.74 3.05 8.32
C TYR A 24 -20.37 3.60 7.88
N ASN A 25 -19.30 2.83 8.03
CA ASN A 25 -17.96 3.21 7.56
C ASN A 25 -17.94 3.40 6.04
N PHE A 26 -18.59 2.49 5.30
CA PHE A 26 -18.76 2.61 3.85
C PHE A 26 -19.52 3.88 3.46
N ALA A 27 -20.63 4.19 4.13
CA ALA A 27 -21.36 5.43 3.85
C ALA A 27 -20.53 6.67 4.22
N ASN A 28 -19.78 6.60 5.32
CA ASN A 28 -18.93 7.68 5.80
C ASN A 28 -17.79 7.99 4.81
N HIS A 29 -17.09 6.99 4.27
CA HIS A 29 -16.07 7.23 3.26
C HIS A 29 -16.66 7.76 1.94
N LEU A 30 -17.83 7.26 1.54
CA LEU A 30 -18.51 7.75 0.35
C LEU A 30 -18.82 9.25 0.48
N GLU A 31 -19.35 9.67 1.64
CA GLU A 31 -19.69 11.06 1.92
C GLU A 31 -18.46 11.94 2.15
N TYR A 32 -17.58 11.59 3.09
CA TYR A 32 -16.54 12.49 3.59
C TYR A 32 -15.18 12.29 2.93
N SER A 33 -14.85 11.08 2.47
CA SER A 33 -13.59 10.84 1.77
C SER A 33 -13.71 11.10 0.26
N LEU A 34 -14.85 10.73 -0.34
CA LEU A 34 -15.07 10.82 -1.78
C LEU A 34 -15.99 11.98 -2.19
N SER A 35 -16.62 12.67 -1.23
CA SER A 35 -17.56 13.77 -1.51
C SER A 35 -18.69 13.35 -2.45
N LYS A 36 -19.25 12.15 -2.22
CA LYS A 36 -20.32 11.56 -3.02
C LYS A 36 -21.58 11.35 -2.19
N ASP A 37 -22.70 11.37 -2.89
CA ASP A 37 -23.99 10.98 -2.36
C ASP A 37 -24.59 9.82 -3.18
N LYS A 38 -25.77 9.36 -2.77
CA LYS A 38 -26.49 8.28 -3.46
C LYS A 38 -26.90 8.59 -4.90
N TYR A 39 -26.81 9.84 -5.35
CA TYR A 39 -27.20 10.27 -6.70
C TYR A 39 -25.99 10.45 -7.62
N THR A 40 -24.79 10.63 -7.05
CA THR A 40 -23.56 10.98 -7.77
C THR A 40 -22.47 9.91 -7.70
N ALA A 41 -22.62 8.91 -6.82
CA ALA A 41 -21.69 7.80 -6.69
C ALA A 41 -21.68 6.93 -7.96
N THR A 42 -20.47 6.72 -8.49
CA THR A 42 -20.24 5.76 -9.58
C THR A 42 -19.85 4.38 -9.01
N PRO A 43 -19.90 3.29 -9.80
CA PRO A 43 -19.42 1.98 -9.36
C PRO A 43 -17.99 2.01 -8.79
N ARG A 44 -17.10 2.78 -9.42
CA ARG A 44 -15.74 3.00 -8.93
C ARG A 44 -15.71 3.69 -7.56
N ASP A 45 -16.55 4.69 -7.34
CA ASP A 45 -16.60 5.40 -6.06
C ASP A 45 -17.12 4.46 -4.94
N LEU A 46 -18.08 3.58 -5.27
CA LEU A 46 -18.56 2.55 -4.34
C LEU A 46 -17.44 1.55 -3.99
N TYR A 47 -16.70 1.05 -4.98
CA TYR A 47 -15.50 0.24 -4.74
C TYR A 47 -14.50 0.95 -3.84
N HIS A 48 -14.16 2.19 -4.18
CA HIS A 48 -13.14 2.95 -3.46
C HIS A 48 -13.56 3.19 -2.01
N SER A 49 -14.86 3.40 -1.76
CA SER A 49 -15.40 3.53 -0.40
C SER A 49 -15.27 2.24 0.42
N LEU A 50 -15.52 1.08 -0.21
CA LEU A 50 -15.33 -0.22 0.44
C LEU A 50 -13.85 -0.52 0.69
N ALA A 51 -12.97 -0.19 -0.25
CA ALA A 51 -11.52 -0.32 -0.09
C ALA A 51 -10.99 0.53 1.08
N LEU A 52 -11.45 1.78 1.19
CA LEU A 52 -11.11 2.65 2.33
C LEU A 52 -11.63 2.08 3.66
N THR A 53 -12.85 1.52 3.66
CA THR A 53 -13.42 0.84 4.84
C THR A 53 -12.53 -0.31 5.29
N ALA A 54 -12.10 -1.20 4.37
CA ALA A 54 -11.19 -2.30 4.70
C ALA A 54 -9.81 -1.78 5.14
N ARG A 55 -9.29 -0.74 4.48
CA ARG A 55 -8.00 -0.13 4.81
C ARG A 55 -7.95 0.43 6.23
N ASP A 56 -9.04 0.98 6.75
CA ASP A 56 -9.06 1.48 8.13
C ASP A 56 -8.75 0.35 9.13
N HIS A 57 -9.35 -0.83 8.97
CA HIS A 57 -9.05 -2.01 9.79
C HIS A 57 -7.61 -2.51 9.58
N LEU A 58 -7.14 -2.48 8.34
CA LEU A 58 -5.77 -2.82 8.00
C LEU A 58 -4.76 -1.89 8.70
N ILE A 59 -5.04 -0.58 8.76
CA ILE A 59 -4.21 0.42 9.43
C ILE A 59 -4.19 0.21 10.94
N GLU A 60 -5.31 -0.16 11.57
CA GLU A 60 -5.36 -0.48 13.00
C GLU A 60 -4.36 -1.58 13.37
N GLN A 61 -4.37 -2.69 12.62
CA GLN A 61 -3.44 -3.81 12.82
C GLN A 61 -2.00 -3.46 12.43
N TRP A 62 -1.81 -2.69 11.36
CA TRP A 62 -0.50 -2.24 10.90
C TRP A 62 0.22 -1.36 11.91
N ILE A 63 -0.47 -0.38 12.50
CA ILE A 63 0.12 0.48 13.54
C ILE A 63 0.56 -0.35 14.74
N ARG A 64 -0.24 -1.33 15.17
CA ARG A 64 0.12 -2.24 16.28
C ARG A 64 1.33 -3.08 15.96
N THR A 65 1.36 -3.66 14.76
CA THR A 65 2.47 -4.48 14.29
C THR A 65 3.77 -3.68 14.30
N GLN A 66 3.75 -2.46 13.75
CA GLN A 66 4.93 -1.60 13.76
C GLN A 66 5.37 -1.23 15.18
N GLN A 67 4.44 -0.82 16.06
CA GLN A 67 4.75 -0.52 17.46
C GLN A 67 5.39 -1.71 18.17
N MET A 68 4.81 -2.90 18.04
CA MET A 68 5.35 -4.13 18.62
C MET A 68 6.77 -4.40 18.12
N TYR A 69 7.01 -4.26 16.81
CA TYR A 69 8.35 -4.43 16.26
C TYR A 69 9.36 -3.41 16.80
N TYR A 70 8.95 -2.17 17.05
CA TYR A 70 9.84 -1.13 17.59
C TYR A 70 10.10 -1.31 19.09
N ASP A 71 9.07 -1.58 19.88
CA ASP A 71 9.17 -1.70 21.34
C ASP A 71 10.00 -2.91 21.77
N ASN A 72 10.03 -3.97 20.94
CA ASN A 72 10.78 -5.19 21.20
C ASN A 72 12.13 -5.28 20.45
N ASP A 73 12.49 -4.25 19.66
CA ASP A 73 13.71 -4.20 18.85
C ASP A 73 14.00 -5.51 18.07
N VAL A 74 12.97 -6.03 17.40
CA VAL A 74 13.06 -7.31 16.71
C VAL A 74 13.94 -7.19 15.47
N LYS A 75 14.67 -8.27 15.13
CA LYS A 75 15.36 -8.37 13.84
C LYS A 75 14.32 -8.38 12.70
N ARG A 76 14.54 -7.55 11.68
CA ARG A 76 13.63 -7.40 10.53
C ARG A 76 14.27 -7.87 9.23
N VAL A 77 13.47 -8.46 8.36
CA VAL A 77 13.83 -8.82 6.98
C VAL A 77 13.45 -7.68 6.04
N TYR A 78 14.37 -7.28 5.16
CA TYR A 78 14.10 -6.30 4.10
C TYR A 78 14.26 -6.99 2.75
N TYR A 79 13.14 -7.22 2.08
CA TYR A 79 13.11 -7.84 0.76
C TYR A 79 13.12 -6.76 -0.31
N LEU A 80 14.22 -6.67 -1.06
CA LEU A 80 14.37 -5.72 -2.17
C LEU A 80 14.01 -6.41 -3.48
N SER A 81 13.01 -5.90 -4.19
CA SER A 81 12.65 -6.40 -5.52
C SER A 81 12.36 -5.25 -6.46
N ALA A 82 12.74 -5.42 -7.73
CA ALA A 82 12.36 -4.50 -8.79
C ALA A 82 10.88 -4.63 -9.17
N GLU A 83 10.24 -5.77 -8.88
CA GLU A 83 8.86 -6.06 -9.26
C GLU A 83 8.06 -6.69 -8.12
N TYR A 84 6.77 -6.37 -8.05
CA TYR A 84 5.77 -6.99 -7.18
C TYR A 84 4.46 -7.15 -7.94
N LEU A 85 4.07 -8.39 -8.25
CA LEU A 85 2.80 -8.66 -8.94
C LEU A 85 1.70 -8.94 -7.91
N MET A 86 1.26 -7.86 -7.26
CA MET A 86 0.30 -7.91 -6.14
C MET A 86 -1.08 -8.40 -6.59
N GLY A 87 -1.51 -7.95 -7.78
CA GLY A 87 -2.88 -8.14 -8.27
C GLY A 87 -3.87 -7.19 -7.57
N ARG A 88 -5.15 -7.54 -7.59
CA ARG A 88 -6.22 -6.84 -6.89
C ARG A 88 -6.23 -7.16 -5.39
N ALA A 89 -6.36 -6.15 -4.53
CA ALA A 89 -6.15 -6.28 -3.10
C ALA A 89 -7.44 -6.40 -2.28
N LEU A 90 -8.60 -5.94 -2.78
CA LEU A 90 -9.83 -5.87 -1.99
C LEU A 90 -10.23 -7.21 -1.39
N ILE A 91 -10.39 -8.23 -2.24
CA ILE A 91 -10.86 -9.56 -1.79
C ILE A 91 -9.84 -10.21 -0.87
N ASN A 92 -8.55 -10.10 -1.18
CA ASN A 92 -7.48 -10.67 -0.35
C ASN A 92 -7.45 -10.01 1.03
N ASN A 93 -7.55 -8.68 1.11
CA ASN A 93 -7.61 -7.97 2.38
C ASN A 93 -8.88 -8.32 3.17
N LEU A 94 -10.04 -8.40 2.54
CA LEU A 94 -11.28 -8.81 3.22
C LEU A 94 -11.18 -10.23 3.80
N ILE A 95 -10.50 -11.15 3.11
CA ILE A 95 -10.27 -12.51 3.60
C ILE A 95 -9.28 -12.49 4.77
N ASN A 96 -8.10 -11.89 4.59
CA ASN A 96 -7.04 -11.89 5.60
C ASN A 96 -7.43 -11.13 6.88
N LEU A 97 -8.35 -10.18 6.79
CA LEU A 97 -8.90 -9.46 7.94
C LEU A 97 -10.13 -10.17 8.58
N GLU A 98 -10.52 -11.34 8.08
CA GLU A 98 -11.74 -12.06 8.50
C GLU A 98 -13.03 -11.22 8.37
N MET A 99 -13.09 -10.36 7.34
CA MET A 99 -14.19 -9.42 7.09
C MET A 99 -15.08 -9.81 5.91
N TYR A 100 -14.71 -10.86 5.16
CA TYR A 100 -15.28 -11.14 3.86
C TYR A 100 -16.79 -11.39 3.92
N GLU A 101 -17.26 -12.25 4.82
CA GLU A 101 -18.69 -12.61 4.89
C GLU A 101 -19.55 -11.44 5.41
N GLU A 102 -19.05 -10.72 6.41
CA GLU A 102 -19.70 -9.55 6.97
C GLU A 102 -19.80 -8.42 5.93
N ALA A 103 -18.72 -8.17 5.17
CA ALA A 103 -18.72 -7.20 4.09
C ALA A 103 -19.66 -7.62 2.95
N ARG A 104 -19.65 -8.91 2.56
CA ARG A 104 -20.54 -9.45 1.53
C ARG A 104 -22.01 -9.25 1.88
N GLU A 105 -22.40 -9.63 3.09
CA GLU A 105 -23.78 -9.45 3.55
C GLU A 105 -24.14 -7.97 3.78
N ALA A 106 -23.21 -7.16 4.29
CA ALA A 106 -23.39 -5.72 4.44
C ALA A 106 -23.67 -5.01 3.12
N MET A 107 -22.89 -5.32 2.07
CA MET A 107 -23.07 -4.75 0.73
C MET A 107 -24.37 -5.25 0.08
N LYS A 108 -24.71 -6.54 0.27
CA LYS A 108 -25.96 -7.12 -0.23
C LYS A 108 -27.20 -6.43 0.34
N GLU A 109 -27.20 -6.11 1.65
CA GLU A 109 -28.29 -5.35 2.29
C GLU A 109 -28.43 -3.91 1.74
N LEU A 110 -27.39 -3.37 1.10
CA LEU A 110 -27.41 -2.10 0.37
C LEU A 110 -27.75 -2.26 -1.13
N ASN A 111 -28.10 -3.47 -1.58
CA ASN A 111 -28.29 -3.84 -2.99
C ASN A 111 -27.03 -3.67 -3.85
N LEU A 112 -25.85 -3.90 -3.28
CA LEU A 112 -24.57 -3.92 -3.97
C LEU A 112 -24.00 -5.34 -4.01
N ASP A 113 -23.43 -5.73 -5.14
CA ASP A 113 -22.73 -7.00 -5.28
C ASP A 113 -21.23 -6.81 -5.02
N LEU A 114 -20.67 -7.59 -4.09
CA LEU A 114 -19.26 -7.47 -3.69
C LEU A 114 -18.29 -7.78 -4.84
N ILE A 115 -18.65 -8.72 -5.73
CA ILE A 115 -17.81 -9.12 -6.85
C ILE A 115 -17.81 -8.02 -7.91
N GLU A 116 -18.97 -7.43 -8.22
CA GLU A 116 -19.05 -6.29 -9.14
C GLU A 116 -18.22 -5.09 -8.65
N LEU A 117 -18.20 -4.85 -7.33
CA LEU A 117 -17.34 -3.84 -6.73
C LEU A 117 -15.86 -4.19 -6.88
N ALA A 118 -15.47 -5.44 -6.62
CA ALA A 118 -14.09 -5.91 -6.77
C ALA A 118 -13.59 -5.92 -8.23
N GLU A 119 -14.49 -5.98 -9.21
CA GLU A 119 -14.16 -5.84 -10.63
C GLU A 119 -13.81 -4.40 -11.03
N GLN A 120 -14.17 -3.40 -10.21
CA GLN A 120 -13.75 -2.01 -10.45
C GLN A 120 -12.29 -1.75 -10.04
N GLU A 121 -11.66 -2.67 -9.32
CA GLU A 121 -10.28 -2.54 -8.88
C GLU A 121 -9.31 -2.84 -10.03
N PRO A 122 -8.41 -1.90 -10.40
CA PRO A 122 -7.34 -2.21 -11.34
C PRO A 122 -6.28 -3.08 -10.67
N ASP A 123 -5.65 -3.99 -11.42
CA ASP A 123 -4.44 -4.65 -10.98
C ASP A 123 -3.31 -3.61 -10.78
N ALA A 124 -2.54 -3.75 -9.70
CA ALA A 124 -1.42 -2.85 -9.45
C ALA A 124 -0.29 -3.10 -10.47
N GLY A 125 0.01 -2.11 -11.31
CA GLY A 125 1.08 -2.12 -12.30
C GLY A 125 2.49 -2.05 -11.68
N LEU A 126 2.81 -2.96 -10.77
CA LEU A 126 4.05 -2.98 -9.97
C LEU A 126 5.01 -4.11 -10.33
N GLY A 127 4.62 -4.98 -11.27
CA GLY A 127 5.43 -6.09 -11.75
C GLY A 127 4.82 -6.69 -13.01
N ASN A 128 5.53 -7.63 -13.62
CA ASN A 128 5.12 -8.25 -14.87
C ASN A 128 5.16 -9.77 -14.79
N GLY A 129 6.30 -10.32 -14.36
CA GLY A 129 6.58 -11.75 -14.48
C GLY A 129 6.50 -12.55 -13.18
N GLY A 130 6.97 -13.79 -13.26
CA GLY A 130 7.08 -14.69 -12.11
C GLY A 130 7.99 -14.19 -10.99
N LEU A 131 8.98 -13.34 -11.31
CA LEU A 131 9.81 -12.66 -10.30
C LEU A 131 8.94 -11.79 -9.37
N GLY A 132 8.11 -10.93 -9.95
CA GLY A 132 7.20 -10.08 -9.19
C GLY A 132 6.16 -10.89 -8.42
N ARG A 133 5.65 -11.98 -8.99
CA ARG A 133 4.68 -12.83 -8.27
C ARG A 133 5.32 -13.60 -7.12
N LEU A 134 6.56 -14.07 -7.26
CA LEU A 134 7.32 -14.68 -6.17
C LEU A 134 7.49 -13.69 -5.02
N ALA A 135 7.90 -12.46 -5.32
CA ALA A 135 8.05 -11.40 -4.33
C ALA A 135 6.73 -11.09 -3.60
N ALA A 136 5.62 -10.99 -4.34
CA ALA A 136 4.29 -10.78 -3.76
C ALA A 136 3.87 -11.93 -2.84
N CYS A 137 4.01 -13.19 -3.27
CA CYS A 137 3.70 -14.36 -2.44
C CYS A 137 4.58 -14.45 -1.18
N PHE A 138 5.84 -14.01 -1.26
CA PHE A 138 6.71 -13.92 -0.09
C PHE A 138 6.22 -12.90 0.92
N LEU A 139 5.75 -11.72 0.49
CA LEU A 139 5.21 -10.74 1.43
C LEU A 139 3.99 -11.26 2.19
N ASP A 140 3.07 -11.93 1.50
CA ASP A 140 1.90 -12.57 2.10
C ASP A 140 2.33 -13.67 3.10
N SER A 141 3.24 -14.56 2.70
CA SER A 141 3.74 -15.63 3.57
C SER A 141 4.50 -15.10 4.79
N LEU A 142 5.29 -14.04 4.64
CA LEU A 142 6.02 -13.42 5.75
C LEU A 142 5.04 -12.81 6.77
N ALA A 143 3.94 -12.20 6.31
CA ALA A 143 2.90 -11.69 7.18
C ALA A 143 2.12 -12.84 7.86
N ALA A 144 1.73 -13.88 7.12
CA ALA A 144 1.03 -15.05 7.65
C ALA A 144 1.86 -15.84 8.69
N LEU A 145 3.18 -15.90 8.52
CA LEU A 145 4.10 -16.54 9.47
C LEU A 145 4.54 -15.59 10.60
N GLU A 146 3.96 -14.39 10.69
CA GLU A 146 4.28 -13.37 11.69
C GLU A 146 5.77 -12.94 11.70
N ILE A 147 6.45 -13.09 10.55
CA ILE A 147 7.86 -12.73 10.41
C ILE A 147 7.97 -11.22 10.20
N PRO A 148 8.71 -10.49 11.06
CA PRO A 148 8.92 -9.05 10.90
C PRO A 148 9.62 -8.73 9.59
N SER A 149 8.89 -8.12 8.65
CA SER A 149 9.43 -7.89 7.31
C SER A 149 8.92 -6.62 6.65
N HIS A 150 9.70 -6.13 5.68
CA HIS A 150 9.32 -5.08 4.76
C HIS A 150 9.70 -5.49 3.34
N GLY A 151 8.80 -5.25 2.39
CA GLY A 151 9.12 -5.20 0.95
C GLY A 151 9.56 -3.79 0.56
N TYR A 152 10.52 -3.68 -0.35
CA TYR A 152 10.95 -2.41 -0.92
C TYR A 152 11.00 -2.53 -2.44
N GLY A 153 10.35 -1.58 -3.12
CA GLY A 153 10.29 -1.52 -4.58
C GLY A 153 10.10 -0.11 -5.12
N ILE A 154 9.80 -0.02 -6.40
CA ILE A 154 9.54 1.24 -7.12
C ILE A 154 8.04 1.37 -7.37
N ARG A 155 7.50 2.58 -7.20
CA ARG A 155 6.10 2.89 -7.52
C ARG A 155 5.98 3.27 -8.99
N TYR A 156 5.88 2.27 -9.88
CA TYR A 156 5.76 2.50 -11.32
C TYR A 156 4.44 3.16 -11.68
N GLU A 157 4.50 4.26 -12.44
CA GLU A 157 3.31 5.02 -12.81
C GLU A 157 2.49 4.37 -13.93
N PHE A 158 3.17 3.65 -14.83
CA PHE A 158 2.56 3.10 -16.06
C PHE A 158 2.78 1.59 -16.26
N GLY A 159 3.10 0.87 -15.18
CA GLY A 159 3.39 -0.57 -15.24
C GLY A 159 4.45 -0.91 -16.30
N ILE A 160 4.25 -2.05 -16.97
CA ILE A 160 5.02 -2.41 -18.17
C ILE A 160 4.33 -1.91 -19.44
N PHE A 161 3.08 -2.34 -19.67
CA PHE A 161 2.12 -1.86 -20.66
C PHE A 161 0.78 -2.62 -20.50
N GLU A 162 -0.31 -2.00 -20.94
CA GLU A 162 -1.58 -2.67 -21.20
C GLU A 162 -1.58 -3.24 -22.64
N GLN A 163 -1.83 -4.54 -22.77
CA GLN A 163 -1.86 -5.22 -24.07
C GLN A 163 -3.24 -5.09 -24.72
N THR A 164 -3.29 -4.55 -25.94
CA THR A 164 -4.49 -4.60 -26.78
C THR A 164 -4.18 -5.27 -28.13
N ILE A 165 -5.15 -5.98 -28.70
CA ILE A 165 -5.00 -6.62 -30.01
C ILE A 165 -5.74 -5.79 -31.06
N ARG A 166 -4.99 -5.26 -32.04
CA ARG A 166 -5.54 -4.50 -33.17
C ARG A 166 -5.01 -5.08 -34.46
N ASN A 167 -5.90 -5.36 -35.41
CA ASN A 167 -5.54 -5.95 -36.71
C ASN A 167 -4.67 -7.22 -36.57
N LEU A 168 -5.00 -8.10 -35.62
CA LEU A 168 -4.27 -9.34 -35.29
C LEU A 168 -2.83 -9.14 -34.76
N GLY A 169 -2.43 -7.89 -34.45
CA GLY A 169 -1.14 -7.56 -33.84
C GLY A 169 -1.28 -7.02 -32.41
N GLN A 170 -0.20 -7.15 -31.64
CA GLN A 170 -0.08 -6.51 -30.34
C GLN A 170 0.13 -5.00 -30.50
N VAL A 171 -0.54 -4.23 -29.64
CA VAL A 171 -0.31 -2.80 -29.44
C VAL A 171 -0.19 -2.55 -27.94
N GLU A 172 0.88 -1.87 -27.55
CA GLU A 172 1.19 -1.52 -26.16
C GLU A 172 0.62 -0.13 -25.84
N LEU A 173 -0.17 -0.06 -24.77
CA LEU A 173 -0.67 1.19 -24.20
C LEU A 173 -0.09 1.38 -22.80
N PRO A 174 0.02 2.63 -22.28
CA PRO A 174 0.42 2.84 -20.90
C PRO A 174 -0.62 2.26 -19.93
N ASP A 175 -0.19 1.46 -18.95
CA ASP A 175 -1.07 0.94 -17.90
C ASP A 175 -1.35 2.01 -16.85
N ALA A 176 -2.47 2.72 -17.00
CA ALA A 176 -2.81 3.89 -16.19
C ALA A 176 -3.51 3.54 -14.86
N TRP A 177 -3.06 2.49 -14.15
CA TRP A 177 -3.67 2.00 -12.90
C TRP A 177 -3.78 3.06 -11.79
N LEU A 178 -2.88 4.06 -11.77
CA LEU A 178 -2.89 5.16 -10.80
C LEU A 178 -3.72 6.39 -11.21
N LYS A 179 -4.36 6.37 -12.38
CA LYS A 179 -5.08 7.52 -12.95
C LYS A 179 -6.11 8.14 -11.99
N PHE A 180 -6.73 7.32 -11.14
CA PHE A 180 -7.74 7.74 -10.18
C PHE A 180 -7.29 7.56 -8.72
N GLY A 181 -5.97 7.52 -8.50
CA GLY A 181 -5.37 7.19 -7.22
C GLY A 181 -5.45 5.70 -6.88
N ASN A 182 -4.83 5.34 -5.76
CA ASN A 182 -4.84 3.99 -5.22
C ASN A 182 -5.33 4.06 -3.76
N PRO A 183 -6.46 3.42 -3.40
CA PRO A 183 -6.96 3.49 -2.04
C PRO A 183 -5.99 2.82 -1.04
N TRP A 184 -5.15 1.87 -1.46
CA TRP A 184 -4.35 1.06 -0.54
C TRP A 184 -3.05 1.69 -0.07
N GLU A 185 -2.54 2.69 -0.81
CA GLU A 185 -1.27 3.32 -0.49
C GLU A 185 -1.44 4.51 0.46
N ILE A 186 -0.40 4.73 1.27
CA ILE A 186 -0.30 5.85 2.19
C ILE A 186 1.00 6.59 1.88
N GLU A 187 0.90 7.81 1.35
CA GLU A 187 2.06 8.67 1.10
C GLU A 187 2.75 9.02 2.42
N ARG A 188 4.09 8.99 2.42
CA ARG A 188 4.95 9.32 3.56
C ARG A 188 5.93 10.43 3.19
N PRO A 189 5.50 11.70 3.06
CA PRO A 189 6.40 12.81 2.75
C PRO A 189 7.54 12.96 3.76
N GLU A 190 7.32 12.54 5.01
CA GLU A 190 8.33 12.50 6.08
C GLU A 190 9.48 11.52 5.78
N TYR A 191 9.28 10.56 4.89
CA TYR A 191 10.29 9.62 4.40
C TYR A 191 10.68 9.99 2.97
N SER A 192 11.34 11.14 2.85
CA SER A 192 11.93 11.62 1.60
C SER A 192 13.46 11.51 1.67
N PHE A 193 14.07 10.91 0.65
CA PHE A 193 15.52 10.75 0.56
C PHE A 193 16.05 11.26 -0.78
N THR A 194 17.18 11.97 -0.74
CA THR A 194 17.89 12.39 -1.95
C THR A 194 18.69 11.21 -2.50
N VAL A 195 18.48 10.91 -3.78
CA VAL A 195 19.25 9.95 -4.56
C VAL A 195 20.10 10.72 -5.54
N HIS A 196 21.40 10.51 -5.46
CA HIS A 196 22.39 11.18 -6.30
C HIS A 196 22.67 10.35 -7.55
N PHE A 197 22.84 11.02 -8.69
CA PHE A 197 23.28 10.41 -9.95
C PHE A 197 24.45 11.20 -10.55
N ASN A 198 25.26 10.56 -11.39
CA ASN A 198 26.42 11.17 -12.06
C ASN A 198 27.47 11.69 -11.06
N GLY A 199 28.00 12.90 -11.25
CA GLY A 199 29.02 13.49 -10.38
C GLY A 199 30.39 12.82 -10.46
N ARG A 200 31.21 13.06 -9.43
CA ARG A 200 32.57 12.54 -9.31
C ARG A 200 32.98 12.37 -7.86
N THR A 201 34.02 11.58 -7.63
CA THR A 201 34.66 11.52 -6.32
C THR A 201 35.61 12.70 -6.13
N GLN A 202 35.66 13.21 -4.90
CA GLN A 202 36.64 14.18 -4.45
C GLN A 202 37.22 13.70 -3.13
N ASP A 203 38.54 13.55 -3.09
CA ASP A 203 39.23 13.24 -1.84
C ASP A 203 39.45 14.53 -1.06
N THR A 204 38.96 14.52 0.18
CA THR A 204 39.16 15.56 1.20
C THR A 204 39.80 14.95 2.44
N VAL A 205 40.17 15.79 3.41
CA VAL A 205 40.83 15.35 4.63
C VAL A 205 39.95 15.75 5.82
N TRP A 206 39.60 14.79 6.66
CA TRP A 206 38.91 15.04 7.93
C TRP A 206 39.79 15.87 8.88
N PRO A 207 39.21 16.56 9.89
CA PRO A 207 39.99 17.29 10.89
C PRO A 207 41.02 16.44 11.65
N ASP A 208 40.86 15.11 11.69
CA ASP A 208 41.77 14.17 12.32
C ASP A 208 42.88 13.62 11.37
N GLY A 209 42.96 14.13 10.14
CA GLY A 209 43.97 13.75 9.14
C GLY A 209 43.62 12.53 8.29
N ARG A 210 42.47 11.87 8.52
CA ARG A 210 42.03 10.74 7.68
C ARG A 210 41.52 11.21 6.33
N LEU A 211 41.82 10.45 5.28
CA LEU A 211 41.26 10.66 3.95
C LEU A 211 39.74 10.40 3.97
N LYS A 212 38.97 11.28 3.35
CA LYS A 212 37.54 11.15 3.12
C LYS A 212 37.29 11.24 1.63
N THR A 213 36.63 10.25 1.04
CA THR A 213 36.16 10.38 -0.34
C THR A 213 34.70 10.82 -0.31
N GLU A 214 34.43 11.97 -0.92
CA GLU A 214 33.09 12.54 -1.03
C GLU A 214 32.58 12.40 -2.47
N TRP A 215 31.28 12.15 -2.62
CA TRP A 215 30.61 12.16 -3.91
C TRP A 215 29.99 13.53 -4.13
N VAL A 216 30.49 14.27 -5.12
CA VAL A 216 30.14 15.67 -5.37
C VAL A 216 29.71 15.89 -6.83
N ASP A 217 29.16 17.07 -7.11
CA ASP A 217 28.72 17.51 -8.44
C ASP A 217 27.63 16.59 -9.06
N THR A 218 26.69 16.12 -8.23
CA THR A 218 25.64 15.15 -8.58
C THR A 218 24.38 15.80 -9.15
N ASN A 219 23.62 15.01 -9.92
CA ASN A 219 22.24 15.30 -10.26
C ASN A 219 21.33 14.59 -9.28
N ASP A 220 20.50 15.35 -8.57
CA ASP A 220 19.76 14.85 -7.43
C ASP A 220 18.29 14.62 -7.78
N VAL A 221 17.74 13.50 -7.31
CA VAL A 221 16.32 13.15 -7.42
C VAL A 221 15.80 12.86 -6.02
N ILE A 222 14.56 13.26 -5.72
CA ILE A 222 13.95 12.97 -4.43
C ILE A 222 13.09 11.71 -4.55
N GLY A 223 13.41 10.70 -3.75
CA GLY A 223 12.54 9.54 -3.56
C GLY A 223 11.57 9.78 -2.41
N ILE A 224 10.27 9.66 -2.66
CA ILE A 224 9.21 9.76 -1.65
C ILE A 224 8.57 8.38 -1.46
N ALA A 225 8.42 7.97 -0.20
CA ALA A 225 7.85 6.67 0.12
C ALA A 225 6.32 6.66 0.06
N TYR A 226 5.78 5.53 -0.41
CA TYR A 226 4.38 5.15 -0.36
C TYR A 226 4.29 3.77 0.30
N ASP A 227 3.59 3.68 1.42
CA ASP A 227 3.42 2.42 2.15
C ASP A 227 2.11 1.74 1.76
N THR A 228 2.18 0.46 1.41
CA THR A 228 1.02 -0.43 1.24
C THR A 228 1.10 -1.52 2.31
N PRO A 229 0.19 -1.56 3.29
CA PRO A 229 0.20 -2.60 4.30
C PRO A 229 -0.17 -3.97 3.72
N ILE A 230 0.45 -5.04 4.22
CA ILE A 230 0.25 -6.43 3.76
C ILE A 230 -0.22 -7.28 4.94
N ALA A 231 -1.49 -7.68 4.94
CA ALA A 231 -2.08 -8.50 6.00
C ALA A 231 -1.69 -9.97 5.89
N GLY A 232 -1.36 -10.60 7.01
CA GLY A 232 -1.26 -12.05 7.13
C GLY A 232 -2.63 -12.71 7.27
N CYS A 233 -2.76 -13.96 6.83
CA CYS A 233 -3.95 -14.76 7.07
C CYS A 233 -3.94 -15.35 8.49
N ASP A 234 -5.11 -15.46 9.11
CA ASP A 234 -5.35 -16.06 10.42
C ASP A 234 -4.48 -15.49 11.57
N ASN A 235 -4.06 -14.22 11.46
CA ASN A 235 -3.32 -13.52 12.49
C ASN A 235 -3.57 -11.99 12.45
N TYR A 236 -2.91 -11.23 13.32
CA TYR A 236 -3.02 -9.77 13.39
C TYR A 236 -1.78 -9.03 12.87
N THR A 237 -0.83 -9.76 12.29
CA THR A 237 0.40 -9.20 11.74
C THR A 237 0.13 -8.58 10.38
N VAL A 238 0.44 -7.28 10.27
CA VAL A 238 0.40 -6.56 9.01
C VAL A 238 1.78 -5.96 8.74
N ASN A 239 2.47 -6.51 7.73
CA ASN A 239 3.78 -6.04 7.27
C ASN A 239 3.64 -4.85 6.29
N THR A 240 4.76 -4.35 5.78
CA THR A 240 4.78 -3.17 4.89
C THR A 240 5.42 -3.49 3.55
N LEU A 241 4.77 -3.14 2.45
CA LEU A 241 5.43 -2.91 1.15
C LEU A 241 5.64 -1.40 0.98
N ARG A 242 6.90 -0.97 0.99
CA ARG A 242 7.29 0.43 0.76
C ARG A 242 7.76 0.63 -0.68
N LEU A 243 7.06 1.48 -1.41
CA LEU A 243 7.36 1.80 -2.79
C LEU A 243 7.88 3.23 -2.91
N TRP A 244 8.90 3.44 -3.72
CA TRP A 244 9.51 4.73 -3.93
C TRP A 244 9.02 5.38 -5.22
N SER A 245 8.49 6.59 -5.12
CA SER A 245 8.20 7.46 -6.26
C SER A 245 9.28 8.52 -6.39
N SER A 246 9.84 8.69 -7.58
CA SER A 246 10.79 9.76 -7.86
C SER A 246 10.07 11.06 -8.18
N ARG A 247 10.49 12.16 -7.56
CA ARG A 247 10.16 13.53 -7.95
C ARG A 247 11.43 14.26 -8.36
N ALA A 248 11.35 14.99 -9.47
CA ALA A 248 12.39 15.89 -9.98
C ALA A 248 12.03 17.34 -9.66
#